data_AF-A0A418Q698-F1
#
_entry.id   AF-A0A418Q698-F1
#
_cell.length_a   1.000
_cell.length_b   1.000
_cell.length_c   1.000
_cell.angle_alpha   90.00
_cell.angle_beta   90.00
_cell.angle_gamma   90.00
#
_symmetry.space_group_name_H-M   'P 1'
#
loop_
_entity.id
_entity.type
_entity.pdbx_description
1 polymer ?
#
loop_
_entity_poly.entity_id
_entity_poly.type
_entity_poly.pdbx_seq_one_letter_code
_entity_poly.pdbx_strand_id
1 'polypeptide(L)'
;MAFIAPARFPIAQPYAGGLEAFCATTVQALRQRGHRVDLYAAAGSEGNNKTVEFPGVDWTGHAHIREDHTYPPDERAKEDAAFKRLRTHLERDVASGRIDVIHNNSLHPELFGSALAARMITTLHTPALDDVQAAIDASANPGSFAAVSQATADSWRLPSPAHIVHNSFDENVWKFGEGSEGAPRAVWFGRITPEKGPHMAIDAARRMGLDITLVGRISNPRYFEQAIQPRLGDGVTLHSECTQPQLNEVVRTSSLCFVTPQWEEPFGLVVIEAMGSGTPVAAIRRGGIGEVLHDYPQLLAEPEDGLEGLVRAAHNALATDRRDVADWARNNYSNHRLAQRYTQLYREVSGGAR
;
A
#
# COMPACT_ATOMS: atom_id res chain seq x y z
N MET A 1 -12.87 14.17 12.09
CA MET A 1 -13.00 12.76 11.63
C MET A 1 -12.05 11.86 12.41
N ALA A 2 -12.39 10.57 12.52
CA ALA A 2 -11.46 9.54 12.97
C ALA A 2 -10.87 8.81 11.77
N PHE A 3 -9.56 8.58 11.81
CA PHE A 3 -8.84 7.78 10.82
C PHE A 3 -8.20 6.60 11.54
N ILE A 4 -8.63 5.39 11.24
CA ILE A 4 -8.15 4.17 11.88
C ILE A 4 -7.14 3.51 10.96
N ALA A 5 -5.87 3.48 11.39
CA ALA A 5 -4.79 2.80 10.68
C ALA A 5 -4.68 1.33 11.13
N PRO A 6 -3.87 0.50 10.44
CA PRO A 6 -3.52 -0.82 10.95
C PRO A 6 -2.88 -0.77 12.33
N ALA A 7 -3.11 -1.80 13.14
CA ALA A 7 -2.65 -1.85 14.51
C ALA A 7 -1.26 -2.47 14.70
N ARG A 8 -0.69 -3.05 13.64
CA ARG A 8 0.51 -3.88 13.72
C ARG A 8 1.82 -3.10 13.68
N PHE A 9 1.94 -2.14 12.75
CA PHE A 9 3.16 -1.36 12.55
C PHE A 9 2.89 0.12 12.79
N PRO A 10 3.87 0.87 13.33
CA PRO A 10 3.75 2.31 13.45
C PRO A 10 3.69 2.98 12.07
N ILE A 11 2.87 4.02 11.98
CA ILE A 11 2.82 4.96 10.86
C ILE A 11 3.98 5.95 11.04
N ALA A 12 5.18 5.51 10.70
CA ALA A 12 6.41 6.29 10.78
C ALA A 12 7.43 5.78 9.75
N GLN A 13 8.33 6.66 9.31
CA GLN A 13 9.38 6.30 8.36
C GLN A 13 10.59 5.62 9.05
N PRO A 14 11.26 4.65 8.39
CA PRO A 14 10.87 4.00 7.15
C PRO A 14 9.60 3.15 7.34
N TYR A 15 8.65 3.26 6.41
CA TYR A 15 7.37 2.57 6.53
C TYR A 15 7.52 1.06 6.38
N ALA A 16 6.78 0.31 7.18
CA ALA A 16 6.82 -1.14 7.17
C ALA A 16 6.22 -1.77 5.89
N GLY A 17 5.39 -1.01 5.16
CA GLY A 17 4.69 -1.44 3.96
C GLY A 17 3.90 -0.30 3.31
N GLY A 18 3.26 -0.63 2.19
CA GLY A 18 2.47 0.33 1.42
C GLY A 18 1.24 0.86 2.16
N LEU A 19 0.68 0.08 3.09
CA LEU A 19 -0.48 0.51 3.87
C LEU A 19 -0.11 1.57 4.91
N GLU A 20 1.04 1.43 5.57
CA GLU A 20 1.55 2.46 6.48
C GLU A 20 1.85 3.76 5.72
N ALA A 21 2.49 3.65 4.55
CA ALA A 21 2.76 4.79 3.67
C ALA A 21 1.47 5.47 3.20
N PHE A 22 0.46 4.69 2.78
CA PHE A 22 -0.85 5.20 2.39
C PHE A 22 -1.53 5.96 3.54
N CYS A 23 -1.53 5.40 4.76
CA CYS A 23 -2.16 6.04 5.91
C CYS A 23 -1.49 7.39 6.23
N ALA A 24 -0.15 7.44 6.27
CA ALA A 24 0.57 8.69 6.52
C ALA A 24 0.24 9.75 5.46
N THR A 25 0.34 9.35 4.20
CA THR A 25 0.09 10.17 3.01
C THR A 25 -1.34 10.73 3.00
N THR A 26 -2.33 9.88 3.26
CA THR A 26 -3.74 10.26 3.26
C THR A 26 -4.07 11.19 4.42
N VAL A 27 -3.58 10.90 5.63
CA VAL A 27 -3.79 11.75 6.81
C VAL A 27 -3.20 13.15 6.59
N GLN A 28 -1.98 13.22 6.04
CA GLN A 28 -1.34 14.49 5.70
C GLN A 28 -2.17 15.27 4.66
N ALA A 29 -2.60 14.62 3.57
CA ALA A 29 -3.36 15.26 2.50
C ALA A 29 -4.74 15.77 3.00
N LEU A 30 -5.40 15.01 3.88
CA LEU A 30 -6.66 15.43 4.51
C LEU A 30 -6.46 16.64 5.44
N ARG A 31 -5.40 16.64 6.25
CA ARG A 31 -5.06 17.77 7.13
C ARG A 31 -4.72 19.03 6.32
N GLN A 32 -3.98 18.90 5.22
CA GLN A 32 -3.67 20.01 4.30
C GLN A 32 -4.93 20.61 3.66
N ARG A 33 -6.01 19.84 3.51
CA ARG A 33 -7.32 20.33 3.05
C ARG A 33 -8.17 20.97 4.16
N GLY A 34 -7.64 21.08 5.38
CA GLY A 34 -8.31 21.70 6.52
C GLY A 34 -9.13 20.74 7.38
N HIS A 35 -9.11 19.43 7.10
CA HIS A 35 -9.82 18.46 7.94
C HIS A 35 -9.11 18.25 9.28
N ARG A 36 -9.87 18.22 10.38
CA ARG A 36 -9.37 17.74 11.67
C ARG A 36 -9.38 16.22 11.68
N VAL A 37 -8.19 15.61 11.68
CA VAL A 37 -8.00 14.16 11.63
C VAL A 37 -7.43 13.65 12.95
N ASP A 38 -8.25 12.94 13.71
CA ASP A 38 -7.82 12.15 14.86
C ASP A 38 -7.36 10.77 14.35
N LEU A 39 -6.05 10.55 14.29
CA LEU A 39 -5.43 9.31 13.82
C LEU A 39 -5.34 8.30 14.97
N TYR A 40 -5.87 7.10 14.80
CA TYR A 40 -5.72 5.98 15.73
C TYR A 40 -4.84 4.92 15.08
N ALA A 41 -3.65 4.73 15.62
CA ALA A 41 -2.59 3.89 15.07
C ALA A 41 -1.75 3.21 16.15
N ALA A 42 -0.83 2.35 15.73
CA ALA A 42 0.10 1.66 16.61
C ALA A 42 1.04 2.62 17.36
N ALA A 43 1.48 2.20 18.54
CA ALA A 43 2.48 2.91 19.33
C ALA A 43 3.73 3.22 18.50
N GLY A 44 4.23 4.45 18.61
CA GLY A 44 5.34 4.97 17.79
C GLY A 44 4.92 5.65 16.49
N SER A 45 3.62 5.65 16.13
CA SER A 45 3.12 6.37 14.96
C SER A 45 3.18 7.90 15.12
N GLU A 46 3.53 8.60 14.05
CA GLU A 46 3.56 10.06 14.00
C GLU A 46 2.14 10.65 14.01
N GLY A 47 1.88 11.62 14.89
CA GLY A 47 0.57 12.29 14.97
C GLY A 47 -0.57 11.41 15.48
N ASN A 48 -0.27 10.31 16.18
CA ASN A 48 -1.24 9.40 16.80
C ASN A 48 -2.03 10.06 17.95
N ASN A 49 -3.33 9.79 18.01
CA ASN A 49 -4.19 10.14 19.13
C ASN A 49 -3.97 9.12 20.27
N LYS A 50 -3.38 9.59 21.36
CA LYS A 50 -3.02 8.75 22.52
C LYS A 50 -4.21 8.33 23.39
N THR A 51 -5.43 8.79 23.09
CA THR A 51 -6.64 8.39 23.82
C THR A 51 -6.91 6.89 23.69
N VAL A 52 -6.67 6.33 22.50
CA VAL A 52 -6.64 4.89 22.26
C VAL A 52 -5.48 4.61 21.33
N GLU A 53 -4.45 3.94 21.86
CA GLU A 53 -3.27 3.54 21.11
C GLU A 53 -3.23 2.02 20.96
N PHE A 54 -2.88 1.54 19.76
CA PHE A 54 -2.69 0.11 19.54
C PHE A 54 -1.29 -0.30 20.02
N PRO A 55 -1.16 -1.45 20.70
CA PRO A 55 0.12 -1.84 21.32
C PRO A 55 1.22 -2.19 20.29
N GLY A 56 0.89 -2.34 19.00
CA GLY A 56 1.77 -3.01 18.04
C GLY A 56 1.79 -4.51 18.31
N VAL A 57 2.81 -5.19 17.78
CA VAL A 57 3.05 -6.61 18.04
C VAL A 57 4.44 -6.79 18.65
N ASP A 58 4.52 -7.33 19.85
CA ASP A 58 5.79 -7.65 20.52
C ASP A 58 6.34 -9.00 20.05
N TRP A 59 7.42 -8.94 19.28
CA TRP A 59 8.11 -10.11 18.73
C TRP A 59 9.21 -10.67 19.63
N THR A 60 9.38 -10.15 20.85
CA THR A 60 10.43 -10.59 21.77
C THR A 60 10.31 -12.10 22.03
N GLY A 61 11.36 -12.86 21.71
CA GLY A 61 11.37 -14.33 21.82
C GLY A 61 10.67 -15.09 20.67
N HIS A 62 9.96 -14.40 19.77
CA HIS A 62 9.17 -15.01 18.68
C HIS A 62 9.63 -14.59 17.27
N ALA A 63 10.82 -13.99 17.14
CA ALA A 63 11.35 -13.53 15.85
C ALA A 63 11.41 -14.63 14.77
N HIS A 64 11.56 -15.90 15.16
CA HIS A 64 11.65 -17.05 14.27
C HIS A 64 10.34 -17.41 13.55
N ILE A 65 9.19 -16.95 14.04
CA ILE A 65 7.87 -17.12 13.40
C ILE A 65 7.34 -15.81 12.81
N ARG A 66 8.16 -14.75 12.75
CA ARG A 66 7.73 -13.43 12.32
C ARG A 66 7.46 -13.39 10.83
N GLU A 67 6.18 -13.34 10.48
CA GLU A 67 5.67 -13.10 9.14
C GLU A 67 4.51 -12.11 9.25
N ASP A 68 4.21 -11.35 8.18
CA ASP A 68 3.24 -10.24 8.24
C ASP A 68 1.81 -10.65 8.65
N HIS A 69 1.47 -11.94 8.59
CA HIS A 69 0.15 -12.48 8.95
C HIS A 69 0.15 -13.37 10.20
N THR A 70 1.31 -13.61 10.82
CA THR A 70 1.41 -14.41 12.05
C THR A 70 1.36 -13.51 13.28
N TYR A 71 0.92 -14.06 14.42
CA TYR A 71 0.95 -13.38 15.72
C TYR A 71 1.67 -14.27 16.72
N PRO A 72 2.54 -13.70 17.57
CA PRO A 72 2.98 -14.37 18.79
C PRO A 72 1.77 -14.72 19.68
N PRO A 73 1.93 -15.67 20.62
CA PRO A 73 0.90 -15.95 21.62
C PRO A 73 0.41 -14.67 22.30
N ASP A 74 -0.90 -14.59 22.56
CA ASP A 74 -1.59 -13.49 23.25
C ASP A 74 -1.61 -12.12 22.54
N GLU A 75 -0.76 -11.88 21.53
CA GLU A 75 -0.70 -10.58 20.83
C GLU A 75 -2.00 -10.26 20.09
N ARG A 76 -2.65 -11.26 19.48
CA ARG A 76 -3.97 -11.09 18.84
C ARG A 76 -5.04 -10.67 19.85
N ALA A 77 -5.02 -11.22 21.07
CA ALA A 77 -5.98 -10.85 22.11
C ALA A 77 -5.76 -9.42 22.62
N LYS A 78 -4.50 -8.94 22.66
CA LYS A 78 -4.18 -7.54 22.99
C LYS A 78 -4.71 -6.58 21.92
N GLU A 79 -4.57 -6.95 20.65
CA GLU A 79 -5.14 -6.21 19.52
C GLU A 79 -6.67 -6.16 19.61
N ASP A 80 -7.34 -7.30 19.81
CA ASP A 80 -8.79 -7.38 19.99
C ASP A 80 -9.27 -6.46 21.13
N ALA A 81 -8.57 -6.48 22.27
CA ALA A 81 -8.89 -5.63 23.42
C ALA A 81 -8.72 -4.14 23.09
N ALA A 82 -7.75 -3.78 22.25
CA ALA A 82 -7.55 -2.40 21.82
C ALA A 82 -8.67 -1.94 20.87
N PHE A 83 -9.12 -2.78 19.94
CA PHE A 83 -10.26 -2.46 19.07
C PHE A 83 -11.58 -2.36 19.82
N LYS A 84 -11.81 -3.17 20.88
CA LYS A 84 -12.98 -3.01 21.76
C LYS A 84 -13.01 -1.66 22.47
N ARG A 85 -11.85 -1.21 22.97
CA ARG A 85 -11.71 0.13 23.56
C ARG A 85 -11.93 1.23 22.53
N LEU A 86 -11.37 1.06 21.33
CA LEU A 86 -11.56 2.00 20.22
C LEU A 86 -13.03 2.13 19.84
N ARG A 87 -13.73 1.01 19.63
CA ARG A 87 -15.16 0.99 19.33
C ARG A 87 -15.97 1.78 20.36
N THR A 88 -15.80 1.44 21.64
CA THR A 88 -16.49 2.14 22.75
C THR A 88 -16.17 3.64 22.80
N HIS A 89 -14.93 4.02 22.47
CA HIS A 89 -14.54 5.42 22.39
C HIS A 89 -15.21 6.14 21.21
N LEU A 90 -15.15 5.56 20.01
CA LEU A 90 -15.73 6.14 18.80
C LEU A 90 -17.26 6.22 18.87
N GLU A 91 -17.94 5.24 19.47
CA GLU A 91 -19.40 5.26 19.61
C GLU A 91 -19.84 6.48 20.46
N ARG A 92 -19.11 6.79 21.54
CA ARG A 92 -19.36 8.00 22.34
C ARG A 92 -19.06 9.28 21.57
N ASP A 93 -17.98 9.30 20.80
CA ASP A 93 -17.55 10.49 20.05
C ASP A 93 -18.51 10.81 18.90
N VAL A 94 -18.97 9.79 18.16
CA VAL A 94 -20.02 9.90 17.13
C VAL A 94 -21.35 10.36 17.76
N ALA A 95 -21.78 9.74 18.87
CA ALA A 95 -23.01 10.14 19.55
C ALA A 95 -22.99 11.60 20.05
N SER A 96 -21.81 12.10 20.43
CA SER A 96 -21.63 13.50 20.86
C SER A 96 -21.46 14.50 19.71
N GLY A 97 -21.41 14.05 18.46
CA GLY A 97 -21.14 14.91 17.30
C GLY A 97 -19.69 15.41 17.20
N ARG A 98 -18.74 14.82 17.96
CA ARG A 98 -17.31 15.16 17.87
C ARG A 98 -16.64 14.55 16.64
N ILE A 99 -17.20 13.46 16.12
CA ILE A 99 -16.72 12.77 14.92
C ILE A 99 -17.87 12.68 13.91
N ASP A 100 -17.66 13.31 12.76
CA ASP A 100 -18.62 13.30 11.65
C ASP A 100 -18.55 12.00 10.85
N VAL A 101 -17.33 11.52 10.59
CA VAL A 101 -17.01 10.34 9.78
C VAL A 101 -15.84 9.57 10.37
N ILE A 102 -15.87 8.26 10.19
CA ILE A 102 -14.82 7.29 10.52
C ILE A 102 -14.30 6.72 9.21
N HIS A 103 -13.00 6.91 8.94
CA HIS A 103 -12.31 6.23 7.84
C HIS A 103 -11.51 5.08 8.41
N ASN A 104 -12.04 3.88 8.22
CA ASN A 104 -11.45 2.65 8.66
C ASN A 104 -10.51 2.08 7.59
N ASN A 105 -9.22 1.99 7.90
CA ASN A 105 -8.21 1.27 7.09
C ASN A 105 -7.69 0.03 7.84
N SER A 106 -8.29 -0.29 8.98
CA SER A 106 -8.08 -1.53 9.69
C SER A 106 -9.14 -2.55 9.25
N LEU A 107 -8.73 -3.75 8.89
CA LEU A 107 -9.64 -4.86 8.60
C LEU A 107 -9.86 -5.69 9.87
N HIS A 108 -10.23 -5.04 10.97
CA HIS A 108 -10.46 -5.74 12.25
C HIS A 108 -11.96 -6.05 12.45
N PRO A 109 -12.35 -7.32 12.69
CA PRO A 109 -13.75 -7.75 12.82
C PRO A 109 -14.58 -6.94 13.84
N GLU A 110 -13.98 -6.52 14.95
CA GLU A 110 -14.64 -5.78 16.04
C GLU A 110 -15.31 -4.45 15.61
N LEU A 111 -14.92 -3.85 14.48
CA LEU A 111 -15.51 -2.58 14.02
C LEU A 111 -16.85 -2.76 13.28
N PHE A 112 -17.12 -3.96 12.76
CA PHE A 112 -18.34 -4.29 12.03
C PHE A 112 -19.49 -4.64 13.00
N GLY A 113 -20.74 -4.54 12.54
CA GLY A 113 -21.92 -4.83 13.38
C GLY A 113 -22.08 -3.86 14.56
N SER A 114 -21.61 -2.62 14.41
CA SER A 114 -21.58 -1.60 15.45
C SER A 114 -22.42 -0.37 15.09
N ALA A 115 -22.69 0.50 16.07
CA ALA A 115 -23.37 1.77 15.82
C ALA A 115 -22.53 2.73 14.96
N LEU A 116 -21.24 2.42 14.75
CA LEU A 116 -20.33 3.20 13.91
C LEU A 116 -20.66 3.10 12.42
N ALA A 117 -21.31 2.01 11.99
CA ALA A 117 -21.53 1.68 10.59
C ALA A 117 -22.13 2.83 9.77
N ALA A 118 -23.09 3.55 10.34
CA ALA A 118 -23.76 4.67 9.67
C ALA A 118 -22.83 5.87 9.36
N ARG A 119 -21.64 5.95 9.98
CA ARG A 119 -20.65 7.01 9.78
C ARG A 119 -19.30 6.46 9.34
N MET A 120 -19.22 5.16 9.03
CA MET A 120 -17.97 4.48 8.75
C MET A 120 -17.84 4.16 7.27
N ILE A 121 -16.69 4.52 6.71
CA ILE A 121 -16.20 3.98 5.47
C ILE A 121 -14.97 3.11 5.70
N THR A 122 -15.00 1.87 5.23
CA THR A 122 -13.85 0.96 5.27
C THR A 122 -13.17 0.93 3.90
N THR A 123 -11.87 1.23 3.82
CA THR A 123 -11.09 1.02 2.58
C THR A 123 -10.45 -0.37 2.60
N LEU A 124 -10.72 -1.13 1.54
CA LEU A 124 -10.19 -2.46 1.31
C LEU A 124 -8.83 -2.36 0.60
N HIS A 125 -7.78 -2.87 1.27
CA HIS A 125 -6.38 -2.79 0.82
C HIS A 125 -5.78 -4.15 0.47
N THR A 126 -6.52 -5.23 0.70
CA THR A 126 -6.09 -6.62 0.46
C THR A 126 -7.26 -7.43 -0.10
N PRO A 127 -7.00 -8.62 -0.65
CA PRO A 127 -8.06 -9.59 -0.88
C PRO A 127 -8.84 -9.93 0.40
N ALA A 128 -10.02 -10.54 0.24
CA ALA A 128 -10.87 -10.92 1.35
C ALA A 128 -10.14 -11.76 2.41
N LEU A 129 -10.41 -11.42 3.67
CA LEU A 129 -9.97 -12.15 4.85
C LEU A 129 -11.18 -12.83 5.47
N ASP A 130 -11.08 -14.11 5.77
CA ASP A 130 -12.23 -14.94 6.17
C ASP A 130 -12.95 -14.42 7.42
N ASP A 131 -12.19 -14.00 8.44
CA ASP A 131 -12.75 -13.49 9.71
C ASP A 131 -13.44 -12.12 9.53
N VAL A 132 -12.88 -11.27 8.67
CA VAL A 132 -13.46 -9.96 8.33
C VAL A 132 -14.71 -10.14 7.47
N GLN A 133 -14.65 -11.02 6.47
CA GLN A 133 -15.80 -11.33 5.62
C GLN A 133 -16.95 -11.93 6.45
N ALA A 134 -16.65 -12.81 7.41
CA ALA A 134 -17.66 -13.34 8.32
C ALA A 134 -18.30 -12.22 9.19
N ALA A 135 -17.52 -11.25 9.65
CA ALA A 135 -18.04 -10.10 10.39
C ALA A 135 -18.92 -9.18 9.53
N ILE A 136 -18.55 -8.98 8.27
CA ILE A 136 -19.36 -8.25 7.28
C ILE A 136 -20.68 -8.99 7.02
N ASP A 137 -20.62 -10.30 6.73
CA ASP A 137 -21.78 -11.14 6.42
C ASP A 137 -22.76 -11.22 7.61
N ALA A 138 -22.25 -11.20 8.85
CA ALA A 138 -23.06 -11.21 10.06
C ALA A 138 -23.68 -9.84 10.42
N SER A 139 -23.27 -8.76 9.76
CA SER A 139 -23.71 -7.41 10.06
C SER A 139 -24.93 -7.02 9.23
N ALA A 140 -26.04 -6.62 9.88
CA ALA A 140 -27.18 -6.05 9.18
C ALA A 140 -26.84 -4.75 8.43
N ASN A 141 -25.88 -3.97 8.94
CA ASN A 141 -25.27 -2.83 8.27
C ASN A 141 -23.77 -2.79 8.63
N PRO A 142 -22.86 -3.20 7.72
CA PRO A 142 -21.42 -3.13 7.95
C PRO A 142 -20.80 -1.76 7.60
N GLY A 143 -21.60 -0.80 7.13
CA GLY A 143 -21.15 0.52 6.68
C GLY A 143 -20.85 0.59 5.19
N SER A 144 -20.19 1.66 4.77
CA SER A 144 -19.80 1.89 3.37
C SER A 144 -18.39 1.37 3.09
N PHE A 145 -18.10 1.03 1.83
CA PHE A 145 -16.81 0.50 1.42
C PHE A 145 -16.18 1.33 0.32
N ALA A 146 -14.86 1.53 0.40
CA ALA A 146 -14.02 1.87 -0.72
C ALA A 146 -13.04 0.73 -0.99
N ALA A 147 -12.53 0.64 -2.21
CA ALA A 147 -11.47 -0.29 -2.58
C ALA A 147 -10.40 0.42 -3.39
N VAL A 148 -9.14 0.00 -3.22
CA VAL A 148 -8.00 0.60 -3.93
C VAL A 148 -7.94 0.23 -5.41
N SER A 149 -8.74 -0.74 -5.86
CA SER A 149 -8.92 -1.14 -7.25
C SER A 149 -10.22 -1.94 -7.40
N GLN A 150 -10.69 -2.09 -8.63
CA GLN A 150 -11.80 -2.99 -8.94
C GLN A 150 -11.45 -4.44 -8.63
N ALA A 151 -10.22 -4.87 -8.96
CA ALA A 151 -9.74 -6.22 -8.65
C ALA A 151 -9.79 -6.54 -7.14
N THR A 152 -9.49 -5.55 -6.29
CA THR A 152 -9.65 -5.70 -4.84
C THR A 152 -11.12 -5.79 -4.48
N ALA A 153 -11.97 -4.90 -4.98
CA ALA A 153 -13.40 -4.92 -4.69
C ALA A 153 -14.05 -6.27 -5.02
N ASP A 154 -13.72 -6.84 -6.18
CA ASP A 154 -14.28 -8.10 -6.69
C ASP A 154 -13.89 -9.31 -5.84
N SER A 155 -12.81 -9.22 -5.05
CA SER A 155 -12.40 -10.28 -4.14
C SER A 155 -13.26 -10.36 -2.86
N TRP A 156 -14.09 -9.35 -2.58
CA TRP A 156 -14.95 -9.28 -1.39
C TRP A 156 -16.43 -9.47 -1.75
N ARG A 157 -17.18 -10.09 -0.83
CA ARG A 157 -18.66 -10.11 -0.91
C ARG A 157 -19.20 -8.95 -0.10
N LEU A 158 -19.58 -7.87 -0.76
CA LEU A 158 -20.06 -6.65 -0.13
C LEU A 158 -21.57 -6.49 -0.29
N PRO A 159 -22.29 -5.91 0.69
CA PRO A 159 -23.73 -5.68 0.58
C PRO A 159 -24.10 -4.58 -0.40
N SER A 160 -23.13 -3.75 -0.80
CA SER A 160 -23.25 -2.72 -1.83
C SER A 160 -21.92 -2.55 -2.56
N PRO A 161 -21.92 -2.08 -3.82
CA PRO A 161 -20.68 -1.84 -4.56
C PRO A 161 -19.74 -0.91 -3.80
N ALA A 162 -18.46 -1.27 -3.72
CA ALA A 162 -17.44 -0.38 -3.16
C ALA A 162 -17.19 0.82 -4.09
N HIS A 163 -16.88 1.97 -3.50
CA HIS A 163 -16.34 3.10 -4.24
C HIS A 163 -14.88 2.81 -4.62
N ILE A 164 -14.55 2.85 -5.90
CA ILE A 164 -13.16 2.68 -6.33
C ILE A 164 -12.40 3.98 -6.09
N VAL A 165 -11.49 3.95 -5.11
CA VAL A 165 -10.61 5.06 -4.75
C VAL A 165 -9.19 4.54 -4.81
N HIS A 166 -8.58 4.67 -5.99
CA HIS A 166 -7.17 4.33 -6.20
C HIS A 166 -6.26 5.05 -5.20
N ASN A 167 -5.19 4.38 -4.80
CA ASN A 167 -4.16 4.98 -3.97
C ASN A 167 -3.46 6.16 -4.68
N SER A 168 -2.75 6.96 -3.90
CA SER A 168 -1.88 8.04 -4.39
C SER A 168 -0.46 7.89 -3.87
N PHE A 169 0.41 8.77 -4.36
CA PHE A 169 1.73 9.01 -3.82
C PHE A 169 1.90 10.51 -3.51
N ASP A 170 2.79 10.87 -2.58
CA ASP A 170 3.11 12.27 -2.32
C ASP A 170 4.06 12.82 -3.38
N GLU A 171 3.52 13.60 -4.31
CA GLU A 171 4.28 14.31 -5.34
C GLU A 171 5.30 15.32 -4.77
N ASN A 172 5.18 15.66 -3.48
CA ASN A 172 6.16 16.47 -2.77
C ASN A 172 7.38 15.68 -2.29
N VAL A 173 7.25 14.36 -2.14
CA VAL A 173 8.33 13.45 -1.75
C VAL A 173 8.91 12.76 -2.99
N TRP A 174 8.05 12.23 -3.86
CA TRP A 174 8.44 11.54 -5.08
C TRP A 174 8.70 12.53 -6.22
N LYS A 175 9.92 13.06 -6.24
CA LYS A 175 10.36 14.04 -7.24
C LYS A 175 10.74 13.35 -8.55
N PHE A 176 10.43 14.05 -9.63
CA PHE A 176 10.87 13.68 -10.98
C PHE A 176 12.39 13.68 -11.05
N GLY A 177 12.98 12.72 -11.75
CA GLY A 177 14.40 12.70 -12.09
C GLY A 177 14.64 12.39 -13.57
N GLU A 178 15.69 13.01 -14.13
CA GLU A 178 16.10 12.83 -15.53
C GLU A 178 16.71 11.44 -15.80
N GLY A 179 16.84 10.58 -14.77
CA GLY A 179 17.52 9.29 -14.85
C GLY A 179 19.03 9.43 -14.63
N SER A 180 19.78 8.35 -14.82
CA SER A 180 21.23 8.34 -14.67
C SER A 180 21.96 8.69 -15.95
N GLU A 181 23.02 9.51 -15.84
CA GLU A 181 24.03 9.63 -16.87
C GLU A 181 24.85 8.32 -16.91
N GLY A 182 24.67 7.50 -17.95
CA GLY A 182 25.43 6.26 -18.13
C GLY A 182 24.62 5.07 -18.63
N ALA A 183 25.15 3.87 -18.41
CA ALA A 183 24.47 2.62 -18.75
C ALA A 183 23.12 2.53 -18.00
N PRO A 184 22.05 2.02 -18.65
CA PRO A 184 20.76 1.88 -18.00
C PRO A 184 20.84 0.99 -16.76
N ARG A 185 20.14 1.38 -15.69
CA ARG A 185 20.08 0.64 -14.43
C ARG A 185 18.64 0.40 -14.02
N ALA A 186 18.37 -0.78 -13.49
CA ALA A 186 17.06 -1.17 -13.00
C ALA A 186 16.95 -0.96 -11.48
N VAL A 187 15.72 -0.78 -11.01
CA VAL A 187 15.37 -0.82 -9.59
C VAL A 187 14.21 -1.77 -9.37
N TRP A 188 14.19 -2.37 -8.19
CA TRP A 188 13.03 -3.04 -7.65
C TRP A 188 12.92 -2.65 -6.18
N PHE A 189 11.72 -2.38 -5.70
CA PHE A 189 11.53 -2.04 -4.29
C PHE A 189 10.21 -2.58 -3.73
N GLY A 190 10.27 -2.98 -2.46
CA GLY A 190 9.17 -3.63 -1.77
C GLY A 190 9.65 -4.65 -0.73
N ARG A 191 8.70 -5.29 -0.04
CA ARG A 191 9.02 -6.36 0.90
C ARG A 191 9.66 -7.53 0.15
N ILE A 192 10.82 -8.00 0.61
CA ILE A 192 11.49 -9.17 0.04
C ILE A 192 10.78 -10.43 0.55
N THR A 193 9.79 -10.86 -0.23
CA THR A 193 8.93 -12.01 0.05
C THR A 193 8.59 -12.76 -1.25
N PRO A 194 8.17 -14.04 -1.18
CA PRO A 194 7.78 -14.80 -2.36
C PRO A 194 6.68 -14.11 -3.19
N GLU A 195 5.67 -13.54 -2.54
CA GLU A 195 4.53 -12.93 -3.23
C GLU A 195 4.90 -11.65 -4.00
N LYS A 196 6.02 -11.00 -3.67
CA LYS A 196 6.52 -9.81 -4.37
C LYS A 196 7.53 -10.11 -5.47
N GLY A 197 8.02 -11.35 -5.54
CA GLY A 197 8.81 -11.87 -6.65
C GLY A 197 10.10 -11.13 -7.04
N PRO A 198 10.96 -10.63 -6.12
CA PRO A 198 12.20 -9.94 -6.51
C PRO A 198 13.18 -10.80 -7.33
N HIS A 199 13.18 -12.12 -7.13
CA HIS A 199 13.95 -13.06 -7.96
C HIS A 199 13.72 -12.89 -9.47
N MET A 200 12.47 -12.66 -9.90
CA MET A 200 12.14 -12.44 -11.31
C MET A 200 12.73 -11.13 -11.84
N ALA A 201 12.74 -10.07 -11.03
CA ALA A 201 13.35 -8.80 -11.40
C ALA A 201 14.87 -8.94 -11.60
N ILE A 202 15.54 -9.68 -10.71
CA ILE A 202 16.98 -9.95 -10.84
C ILE A 202 17.26 -10.77 -12.11
N ASP A 203 16.48 -11.83 -12.35
CA ASP A 203 16.67 -12.70 -13.50
C ASP A 203 16.41 -11.95 -14.82
N ALA A 204 15.43 -11.03 -14.84
CA ALA A 204 15.14 -10.18 -16.01
C ALA A 204 16.25 -9.14 -16.25
N ALA A 205 16.70 -8.46 -15.20
CA ALA A 205 17.81 -7.50 -15.30
C ALA A 205 19.07 -8.16 -15.86
N ARG A 206 19.43 -9.35 -15.35
CA ARG A 206 20.55 -10.14 -15.86
C ARG A 206 20.41 -10.52 -17.32
N ARG A 207 19.21 -10.97 -17.72
CA ARG A 207 18.92 -11.33 -19.11
C ARG A 207 19.13 -10.15 -20.06
N MET A 208 18.89 -8.92 -19.58
CA MET A 208 19.08 -7.68 -20.31
C MET A 208 20.49 -7.08 -20.16
N GLY A 209 21.36 -7.66 -19.33
CA GLY A 209 22.67 -7.09 -19.01
C GLY A 209 22.60 -5.78 -18.22
N LEU A 210 21.56 -5.60 -17.39
CA LEU A 210 21.35 -4.43 -16.55
C LEU A 210 21.82 -4.70 -15.12
N ASP A 211 22.46 -3.71 -14.51
CA ASP A 211 22.59 -3.66 -13.06
C ASP A 211 21.23 -3.38 -12.42
N ILE A 212 20.96 -3.98 -11.26
CA ILE A 212 19.71 -3.80 -10.51
C ILE A 212 19.98 -3.48 -9.03
N THR A 213 19.28 -2.46 -8.54
CA THR A 213 19.21 -2.15 -7.11
C THR A 213 17.90 -2.64 -6.52
N LEU A 214 17.98 -3.48 -5.49
CA LEU A 214 16.86 -3.94 -4.68
C LEU A 214 16.78 -3.11 -3.40
N VAL A 215 15.60 -2.61 -3.04
CA VAL A 215 15.39 -1.86 -1.79
C VAL A 215 14.20 -2.41 -1.02
N GLY A 216 14.42 -2.85 0.22
CA GLY A 216 13.32 -3.17 1.13
C GLY A 216 13.64 -4.19 2.21
N ARG A 217 12.67 -4.43 3.09
CA ARG A 217 12.81 -5.33 4.24
C ARG A 217 12.83 -6.79 3.82
N ILE A 218 13.77 -7.54 4.36
CA ILE A 218 13.71 -9.00 4.38
C ILE A 218 12.59 -9.42 5.34
N SER A 219 11.40 -9.68 4.79
CA SER A 219 10.22 -10.08 5.58
C SER A 219 9.99 -11.60 5.53
N ASN A 220 10.73 -12.32 4.69
CA ASN A 220 10.79 -13.78 4.69
C ASN A 220 12.25 -14.25 4.59
N PRO A 221 12.92 -14.54 5.72
CA PRO A 221 14.34 -14.94 5.74
C PRO A 221 14.62 -16.20 4.92
N ARG A 222 13.74 -17.21 4.99
CA ARG A 222 13.89 -18.46 4.24
C ARG A 222 13.88 -18.22 2.73
N TYR A 223 12.94 -17.41 2.25
CA TYR A 223 12.88 -17.04 0.84
C TYR A 223 14.10 -16.23 0.42
N PHE A 224 14.56 -15.31 1.27
CA PHE A 224 15.78 -14.56 1.00
C PHE A 224 16.99 -15.49 0.82
N GLU A 225 17.25 -16.39 1.77
CA GLU A 225 18.36 -17.34 1.70
C GLU A 225 18.29 -18.27 0.48
N GLN A 226 17.08 -18.72 0.11
CA GLN A 226 16.90 -19.72 -0.95
C GLN A 226 16.80 -19.12 -2.35
N ALA A 227 16.18 -17.95 -2.50
CA ALA A 227 15.85 -17.39 -3.81
C ALA A 227 16.64 -16.12 -4.14
N ILE A 228 17.00 -15.30 -3.15
CA ILE A 228 17.59 -13.97 -3.37
C ILE A 228 19.09 -13.97 -3.12
N GLN A 229 19.56 -14.51 -2.00
CA GLN A 229 20.97 -14.56 -1.64
C GLN A 229 21.85 -15.24 -2.71
N PRO A 230 21.45 -16.36 -3.35
CA PRO A 230 22.23 -16.97 -4.43
C PRO A 230 22.26 -16.12 -5.71
N ARG A 231 21.37 -15.13 -5.81
CA ARG A 231 21.29 -14.16 -6.89
C ARG A 231 21.97 -12.84 -6.53
N LEU A 232 22.57 -12.67 -5.36
CA LEU A 232 23.41 -11.52 -5.09
C LEU A 232 24.80 -11.73 -5.73
N GLY A 233 25.44 -10.67 -6.20
CA GLY A 233 26.71 -10.73 -6.94
C GLY A 233 26.82 -9.63 -7.99
N ASP A 234 27.60 -9.88 -9.05
CA ASP A 234 27.86 -8.90 -10.12
C ASP A 234 26.56 -8.25 -10.64
N GLY A 235 26.51 -6.92 -10.55
CA GLY A 235 25.39 -6.10 -11.00
C GLY A 235 24.14 -6.10 -10.10
N VAL A 236 24.15 -6.74 -8.92
CA VAL A 236 22.99 -6.74 -8.00
C VAL A 236 23.34 -6.09 -6.67
N THR A 237 22.74 -4.92 -6.40
CA THR A 237 22.89 -4.20 -5.13
C THR A 237 21.64 -4.40 -4.27
N LEU A 238 21.81 -4.68 -2.98
CA LEU A 238 20.71 -4.78 -2.02
C LEU A 238 20.86 -3.71 -0.93
N HIS A 239 19.83 -2.91 -0.75
CA HIS A 239 19.68 -1.98 0.37
C HIS A 239 18.54 -2.42 1.29
N SER A 240 18.70 -2.11 2.59
CA SER A 240 17.63 -2.26 3.57
C SER A 240 16.49 -1.28 3.33
N GLU A 241 15.49 -1.27 4.21
CA GLU A 241 14.43 -0.25 4.20
C GLU A 241 15.04 1.17 4.19
N CYS A 242 14.46 2.03 3.37
CA CYS A 242 14.83 3.43 3.23
C CYS A 242 13.63 4.31 3.56
N THR A 243 13.89 5.56 3.96
CA THR A 243 12.83 6.57 3.94
C THR A 243 12.39 6.83 2.50
N GLN A 244 11.16 7.28 2.27
CA GLN A 244 10.65 7.60 0.94
C GLN A 244 11.52 8.62 0.18
N PRO A 245 12.08 9.68 0.79
CA PRO A 245 13.04 10.55 0.09
C PRO A 245 14.30 9.81 -0.38
N GLN A 246 14.87 8.93 0.46
CA GLN A 246 16.03 8.11 0.08
C GLN A 246 15.68 7.13 -1.04
N LEU A 247 14.51 6.49 -0.95
CA LEU A 247 14.01 5.59 -1.98
C LEU A 247 13.73 6.33 -3.30
N ASN A 248 13.13 7.53 -3.25
CA ASN A 248 12.91 8.36 -4.43
C ASN A 248 14.22 8.70 -5.13
N GLU A 249 15.32 8.95 -4.42
CA GLU A 249 16.61 9.21 -5.07
C GLU A 249 17.11 8.00 -5.88
N VAL A 250 16.98 6.79 -5.32
CA VAL A 250 17.31 5.55 -6.05
C VAL A 250 16.38 5.38 -7.26
N VAL A 251 15.07 5.56 -7.06
CA VAL A 251 14.08 5.31 -8.09
C VAL A 251 14.16 6.33 -9.22
N ARG A 252 14.24 7.62 -8.92
CA ARG A 252 14.24 8.72 -9.91
C ARG A 252 15.52 8.79 -10.74
N THR A 253 16.60 8.15 -10.28
CA THR A 253 17.86 8.01 -11.04
C THR A 253 17.95 6.69 -11.79
N SER A 254 17.02 5.76 -11.58
CA SER A 254 16.95 4.49 -12.31
C SER A 254 16.27 4.64 -13.66
N SER A 255 16.68 3.82 -14.63
CA SER A 255 16.14 3.81 -16.00
C SER A 255 14.85 3.00 -16.12
N LEU A 256 14.68 2.01 -15.25
CA LEU A 256 13.57 1.05 -15.27
C LEU A 256 13.23 0.60 -13.86
N CYS A 257 11.95 0.45 -13.53
CA CYS A 257 11.50 -0.24 -12.33
C CYS A 257 10.80 -1.56 -12.69
N PHE A 258 11.28 -2.67 -12.15
CA PHE A 258 10.59 -3.95 -12.24
C PHE A 258 9.52 -4.07 -11.16
N VAL A 259 8.32 -4.53 -11.52
CA VAL A 259 7.20 -4.77 -10.60
C VAL A 259 6.67 -6.19 -10.82
N THR A 260 7.05 -7.11 -9.94
CA THR A 260 6.97 -8.57 -10.23
C THR A 260 6.10 -9.37 -9.26
N PRO A 261 4.86 -8.93 -8.93
CA PRO A 261 4.03 -9.67 -7.98
C PRO A 261 3.72 -11.08 -8.49
N GLN A 262 3.72 -12.03 -7.56
CA GLN A 262 3.34 -13.44 -7.76
C GLN A 262 1.96 -13.74 -7.15
N TRP A 263 1.18 -12.69 -6.89
CA TRP A 263 -0.15 -12.72 -6.29
C TRP A 263 -1.01 -11.63 -6.94
N GLU A 264 -2.32 -11.66 -6.67
CA GLU A 264 -3.24 -10.61 -7.10
C GLU A 264 -2.97 -9.34 -6.30
N GLU A 265 -2.06 -8.50 -6.80
CA GLU A 265 -1.66 -7.25 -6.15
C GLU A 265 -2.86 -6.30 -6.05
N PRO A 266 -3.21 -5.79 -4.84
CA PRO A 266 -4.39 -4.94 -4.68
C PRO A 266 -4.39 -3.69 -5.55
N PHE A 267 -3.24 -3.06 -5.77
CA PHE A 267 -3.15 -1.83 -6.57
C PHE A 267 -1.82 -1.70 -7.30
N GLY A 268 -0.71 -1.71 -6.55
CA GLY A 268 0.64 -1.46 -7.07
C GLY A 268 1.13 -0.04 -6.82
N LEU A 269 1.26 0.38 -5.55
CA LEU A 269 1.82 1.68 -5.16
C LEU A 269 3.18 1.97 -5.83
N VAL A 270 4.04 0.94 -5.88
CA VAL A 270 5.35 0.95 -6.55
C VAL A 270 5.27 1.49 -7.98
N VAL A 271 4.19 1.15 -8.71
CA VAL A 271 3.98 1.59 -10.10
C VAL A 271 3.88 3.11 -10.17
N ILE A 272 2.96 3.69 -9.39
CA ILE A 272 2.71 5.14 -9.43
C ILE A 272 3.85 5.94 -8.80
N GLU A 273 4.54 5.38 -7.80
CA GLU A 273 5.73 5.97 -7.18
C GLU A 273 6.91 6.02 -8.17
N ALA A 274 7.15 4.93 -8.91
CA ALA A 274 8.20 4.88 -9.93
C ALA A 274 7.88 5.77 -11.13
N MET A 275 6.70 5.63 -11.73
CA MET A 275 6.29 6.44 -12.88
C MET A 275 6.23 7.91 -12.51
N GLY A 276 5.68 8.26 -11.33
CA GLY A 276 5.69 9.62 -10.80
C GLY A 276 7.10 10.19 -10.68
N SER A 277 8.10 9.37 -10.35
CA SER A 277 9.51 9.79 -10.31
C SER A 277 10.16 9.94 -11.70
N GLY A 278 9.43 9.67 -12.77
CA GLY A 278 9.91 9.65 -14.15
C GLY A 278 10.54 8.33 -14.55
N THR A 279 10.41 7.27 -13.75
CA THR A 279 11.01 5.96 -14.02
C THR A 279 9.94 5.02 -14.57
N PRO A 280 9.98 4.67 -15.87
CA PRO A 280 9.05 3.71 -16.45
C PRO A 280 9.13 2.35 -15.77
N VAL A 281 8.04 1.60 -15.84
CA VAL A 281 7.91 0.30 -15.18
C VAL A 281 7.82 -0.84 -16.20
N ALA A 282 8.30 -2.01 -15.83
CA ALA A 282 7.93 -3.28 -16.45
C ALA A 282 7.27 -4.14 -15.38
N ALA A 283 5.97 -4.40 -15.56
CA ALA A 283 5.13 -4.98 -14.53
C ALA A 283 4.44 -6.26 -14.99
N ILE A 284 4.29 -7.23 -14.08
CA ILE A 284 3.46 -8.41 -14.33
C ILE A 284 1.99 -8.03 -14.10
N ARG A 285 1.11 -8.35 -15.06
CA ARG A 285 -0.33 -8.05 -14.97
C ARG A 285 -1.03 -8.98 -13.97
N ARG A 286 -0.98 -8.61 -12.69
CA ARG A 286 -1.79 -9.25 -11.63
C ARG A 286 -2.55 -8.23 -10.80
N GLY A 287 -3.77 -8.59 -10.41
CA GLY A 287 -4.68 -7.75 -9.63
C GLY A 287 -4.87 -6.36 -10.23
N GLY A 288 -4.80 -5.34 -9.38
CA GLY A 288 -4.99 -3.93 -9.73
C GLY A 288 -3.91 -3.33 -10.63
N ILE A 289 -2.77 -4.00 -10.85
CA ILE A 289 -1.70 -3.45 -11.71
C ILE A 289 -2.19 -3.25 -13.16
N GLY A 290 -3.01 -4.16 -13.66
CA GLY A 290 -3.58 -4.04 -15.01
C GLY A 290 -4.53 -2.85 -15.14
N GLU A 291 -5.22 -2.48 -14.06
CA GLU A 291 -6.09 -1.31 -14.00
C GLU A 291 -5.27 -0.01 -13.92
N VAL A 292 -4.19 0.00 -13.14
CA VAL A 292 -3.29 1.16 -13.06
C VAL A 292 -2.64 1.43 -14.42
N LEU A 293 -2.09 0.40 -15.07
CA LEU A 293 -1.36 0.53 -16.34
C LEU A 293 -2.25 0.38 -17.59
N HIS A 294 -3.55 0.65 -17.49
CA HIS A 294 -4.48 0.49 -18.62
C HIS A 294 -4.11 1.38 -19.83
N ASP A 295 -3.57 2.58 -19.59
CA ASP A 295 -3.06 3.50 -20.63
C ASP A 295 -1.68 3.09 -21.17
N TYR A 296 -1.00 2.15 -20.51
CA TYR A 296 0.34 1.68 -20.85
C TYR A 296 0.41 0.15 -20.96
N PRO A 297 -0.44 -0.50 -21.79
CA PRO A 297 -0.49 -1.95 -21.87
C PRO A 297 0.81 -2.59 -22.37
N GLN A 298 1.66 -1.85 -23.07
CA GLN A 298 2.99 -2.29 -23.53
C GLN A 298 4.01 -2.47 -22.39
N LEU A 299 3.73 -1.88 -21.21
CA LEU A 299 4.56 -2.01 -20.00
C LEU A 299 4.19 -3.23 -19.16
N LEU A 300 3.19 -3.99 -19.61
CA LEU A 300 2.66 -5.16 -18.92
C LEU A 300 3.15 -6.46 -19.58
N ALA A 301 3.53 -7.41 -18.74
CA ALA A 301 3.76 -8.80 -19.10
C ALA A 301 2.62 -9.65 -18.55
N GLU A 302 2.04 -10.52 -19.37
CA GLU A 302 1.07 -11.50 -18.88
C GLU A 302 1.78 -12.55 -18.03
N PRO A 303 1.19 -13.03 -16.92
CA PRO A 303 1.85 -13.99 -16.03
C PRO A 303 2.35 -15.27 -16.73
N GLU A 304 1.61 -15.75 -17.74
CA GLU A 304 1.93 -16.93 -18.55
C GLU A 304 3.14 -16.76 -19.47
N ASP A 305 3.52 -15.51 -19.80
CA ASP A 305 4.70 -15.23 -20.62
C ASP A 305 6.01 -15.36 -19.83
N GLY A 306 5.91 -15.45 -18.51
CA GLY A 306 7.05 -15.63 -17.61
C GLY A 306 8.14 -14.57 -17.79
N LEU A 307 9.39 -15.01 -17.75
CA LEU A 307 10.55 -14.12 -17.81
C LEU A 307 10.66 -13.37 -19.14
N GLU A 308 10.33 -14.02 -20.25
CA GLU A 308 10.45 -13.42 -21.59
C GLU A 308 9.41 -12.32 -21.80
N GLY A 309 8.19 -12.47 -21.25
CA GLY A 309 7.20 -11.39 -21.21
C GLY A 309 7.72 -10.17 -20.45
N LEU A 310 8.30 -10.40 -19.27
CA LEU A 310 8.83 -9.33 -18.43
C LEU A 310 9.99 -8.58 -19.13
N VAL A 311 10.87 -9.30 -19.83
CA VAL A 311 11.96 -8.70 -20.62
C VAL A 311 11.42 -7.88 -21.80
N ARG A 312 10.37 -8.34 -22.49
CA ARG A 312 9.71 -7.55 -23.54
C ARG A 312 9.13 -6.25 -22.99
N ALA A 313 8.39 -6.33 -21.89
CA ALA A 313 7.83 -5.14 -21.22
C ALA A 313 8.95 -4.17 -20.78
N ALA A 314 10.07 -4.68 -20.30
CA ALA A 314 11.24 -3.88 -19.94
C ALA A 314 11.90 -3.16 -21.11
N HIS A 315 11.99 -3.78 -22.28
CA HIS A 315 12.45 -3.08 -23.48
C HIS A 315 11.51 -1.92 -23.87
N ASN A 316 10.19 -2.13 -23.78
CA ASN A 316 9.21 -1.06 -24.04
C ASN A 316 9.33 0.07 -23.00
N ALA A 317 9.52 -0.28 -21.73
CA ALA A 317 9.69 0.68 -20.65
C ALA A 317 10.93 1.56 -20.84
N LEU A 318 12.07 0.98 -21.23
CA LEU A 318 13.29 1.73 -21.53
C LEU A 318 13.15 2.68 -22.73
N ALA A 319 12.21 2.41 -23.64
CA ALA A 319 11.90 3.27 -24.78
C ALA A 319 10.83 4.33 -24.48
N THR A 320 10.24 4.31 -23.29
CA THR A 320 9.16 5.23 -22.90
C THR A 320 9.73 6.54 -22.37
N ASP A 321 9.12 7.66 -22.77
CA ASP A 321 9.54 8.97 -22.29
C ASP A 321 9.29 9.13 -20.78
N ARG A 322 10.33 9.57 -20.07
CA ARG A 322 10.32 9.74 -18.61
C ARG A 322 9.34 10.82 -18.17
N ARG A 323 9.25 11.94 -18.90
CA ARG A 323 8.34 13.04 -18.58
C ARG A 323 6.90 12.59 -18.76
N ASP A 324 6.60 11.87 -19.83
CA ASP A 324 5.24 11.40 -20.12
C ASP A 324 4.68 10.53 -18.99
N VAL A 325 5.43 9.52 -18.52
CA VAL A 325 4.97 8.66 -17.42
C VAL A 325 4.84 9.42 -16.10
N ALA A 326 5.68 10.43 -15.89
CA ALA A 326 5.68 11.22 -14.67
C ALA A 326 4.50 12.19 -14.61
N ASP A 327 4.21 12.86 -15.71
CA ASP A 327 3.08 13.77 -15.82
C ASP A 327 1.78 12.99 -15.75
N TRP A 328 1.67 11.83 -16.42
CA TRP A 328 0.52 10.94 -16.29
C TRP A 328 0.29 10.52 -14.84
N ALA A 329 1.33 10.04 -14.13
CA ALA A 329 1.18 9.56 -12.77
C ALA A 329 0.79 10.70 -11.80
N ARG A 330 1.42 11.88 -11.91
CA ARG A 330 1.08 13.06 -11.09
C ARG A 330 -0.33 13.56 -11.34
N ASN A 331 -0.74 13.58 -12.61
CA ASN A 331 -2.07 14.05 -12.99
C ASN A 331 -3.16 13.11 -12.48
N ASN A 332 -2.92 11.80 -12.42
CA ASN A 332 -3.95 10.81 -12.06
C ASN A 332 -3.93 10.36 -10.59
N TYR A 333 -2.75 10.32 -9.95
CA TYR A 333 -2.54 9.68 -8.64
C TYR A 333 -1.86 10.59 -7.61
N SER A 334 -2.04 11.90 -7.72
CA SER A 334 -1.58 12.85 -6.68
C SER A 334 -2.40 12.78 -5.39
N ASN A 335 -1.76 13.15 -4.29
CA ASN A 335 -2.41 13.25 -2.98
C ASN A 335 -3.59 14.21 -2.97
N HIS A 336 -3.49 15.28 -3.76
CA HIS A 336 -4.58 16.23 -3.90
C HIS A 336 -5.86 15.55 -4.40
N ARG A 337 -5.75 14.69 -5.43
CA ARG A 337 -6.91 13.97 -6.00
C ARG A 337 -7.44 12.92 -5.04
N LEU A 338 -6.57 12.18 -4.35
CA LEU A 338 -6.99 11.22 -3.33
C LEU A 338 -7.84 11.90 -2.25
N ALA A 339 -7.32 12.98 -1.66
CA ALA A 339 -7.98 13.66 -0.57
C ALA A 339 -9.26 14.37 -1.03
N GLN A 340 -9.35 14.82 -2.29
CA GLN A 340 -10.60 15.28 -2.90
C GLN A 340 -11.64 14.15 -2.98
N ARG A 341 -11.29 12.98 -3.52
CA ARG A 341 -12.17 11.81 -3.65
C ARG A 341 -12.71 11.36 -2.30
N TYR A 342 -11.84 11.20 -1.31
CA TYR A 342 -12.28 10.85 0.04
C TYR A 342 -13.12 11.96 0.69
N THR A 343 -12.79 13.24 0.50
CA THR A 343 -13.62 14.34 1.03
C THR A 343 -15.05 14.28 0.47
N GLN A 344 -15.22 13.97 -0.81
CA GLN A 344 -16.54 13.79 -1.40
C GLN A 344 -17.27 12.62 -0.76
N LEU A 345 -16.59 11.47 -0.64
CA LEU A 345 -17.17 10.26 -0.07
C LEU A 345 -17.54 10.42 1.41
N TYR A 346 -16.75 11.17 2.18
CA TYR A 346 -17.09 11.49 3.55
C TYR A 346 -18.39 12.32 3.66
N ARG A 347 -18.65 13.23 2.73
CA ARG A 347 -19.92 13.99 2.71
C ARG A 347 -21.12 13.12 2.39
N GLU A 348 -20.93 12.12 1.51
CA GLU A 348 -21.97 11.13 1.19
C GLU A 348 -22.31 10.29 2.43
N VAL A 349 -21.28 9.78 3.13
CA VAL A 349 -21.44 8.97 4.36
C VAL A 349 -21.96 9.79 5.54
N SER A 350 -21.55 11.05 5.70
CA SER A 350 -22.01 11.90 6.80
C SER A 350 -23.41 12.49 6.60
N GLY A 351 -24.05 12.25 5.44
CA GLY A 351 -25.34 12.84 5.08
C GLY A 351 -25.28 14.35 4.83
N GLY A 352 -24.13 14.86 4.37
CA GLY A 352 -23.89 16.28 4.12
C GLY A 352 -23.58 17.12 5.36
N ALA A 353 -23.30 16.50 6.51
CA ALA A 353 -22.76 17.19 7.67
C ALA A 353 -21.36 17.77 7.35
N ARG A 354 -21.11 18.99 7.84
CA ARG A 354 -20.04 19.91 7.42
C ARG A 354 -18.63 19.36 7.52
#